data_AF-A0A0D7EBC5-F1
#
_entry.id   AF-A0A0D7EBC5-F1
#
_cell.length_a   1.000
_cell.length_b   1.000
_cell.length_c   1.000
_cell.angle_alpha   90.00
_cell.angle_beta   90.00
_cell.angle_gamma   90.00
#
_symmetry.space_group_name_H-M   'P 1'
#
loop_
_entity.id
_entity.type
_entity.pdbx_description
1 polymer ?
#
loop_
_entity_poly.entity_id
_entity_poly.type
_entity_poly.pdbx_seq_one_letter_code
_entity_poly.pdbx_strand_id
1 'polypeptide(L)'
;MTPGELWPATGALCWRLVTDAVMGGVSRGSIAEMAIAGRDAVQMCGRVSTENNGGFIQIALDLAPDGGAIDASGLTGIVLDVFGTGERYGAHLRSTDLDRPQQSYRQEFVAPSQWTTIELPFAQFAPHRTDAPLNIARLRR
;
A
#
# COMPACT_ATOMS: atom_id res chain seq x y z
N MET A 1 -4.12 -27.64 0.05
CA MET A 1 -3.78 -26.27 0.49
C MET A 1 -2.75 -25.73 -0.47
N THR A 2 -3.18 -24.99 -1.48
CA THR A 2 -2.29 -24.31 -2.41
C THR A 2 -1.58 -23.17 -1.67
N PRO A 3 -0.26 -23.01 -1.81
CA PRO A 3 0.46 -21.84 -1.31
C PRO A 3 -0.11 -20.60 -2.00
N GLY A 4 -0.36 -19.54 -1.23
CA GLY A 4 -0.78 -18.25 -1.77
C GLY A 4 0.19 -17.79 -2.84
N GLU A 5 -0.34 -17.38 -3.99
CA GLU A 5 0.43 -16.88 -5.11
C GLU A 5 1.12 -15.58 -4.70
N LEU A 6 2.46 -15.59 -4.68
CA LEU A 6 3.27 -14.38 -4.45
C LEU A 6 3.27 -13.58 -5.76
N TRP A 7 2.36 -12.60 -5.84
CA TRP A 7 2.27 -11.72 -7.00
C TRP A 7 3.23 -10.53 -6.86
N PRO A 8 4.05 -10.24 -7.90
CA PRO A 8 4.25 -10.94 -9.17
C PRO A 8 5.43 -11.90 -9.11
N ALA A 9 5.30 -13.01 -9.82
CA ALA A 9 6.28 -14.08 -9.89
C ALA A 9 7.49 -13.81 -10.82
N THR A 10 7.69 -12.62 -11.40
CA THR A 10 8.82 -12.42 -12.36
C THR A 10 9.26 -10.96 -12.66
N GLY A 11 8.96 -9.97 -11.81
CA GLY A 11 9.39 -8.59 -12.06
C GLY A 11 9.79 -7.84 -10.80
N ALA A 12 10.77 -6.93 -10.91
CA ALA A 12 11.12 -6.02 -9.83
C ALA A 12 9.91 -5.12 -9.53
N LEU A 13 9.25 -5.37 -8.40
CA LEU A 13 8.22 -4.50 -7.88
C LEU A 13 8.85 -3.16 -7.50
N CYS A 14 8.66 -2.15 -8.36
CA CYS A 14 9.21 -0.81 -8.15
C CYS A 14 8.41 -0.05 -7.08
N TRP A 15 8.65 -0.39 -5.83
CA TRP A 15 8.16 0.40 -4.71
C TRP A 15 8.74 1.82 -4.76
N ARG A 16 7.89 2.82 -4.52
CA ARG A 16 8.28 4.23 -4.49
C ARG A 16 7.83 4.88 -3.20
N LEU A 17 8.72 5.69 -2.62
CA LEU A 17 8.40 6.55 -1.49
C LEU A 17 7.52 7.74 -1.95
N VAL A 18 6.49 8.03 -1.17
CA VAL A 18 5.63 9.20 -1.29
C VAL A 18 5.56 9.88 0.07
N THR A 19 5.71 11.20 0.10
CA THR A 19 5.60 11.99 1.33
C THR A 19 4.68 13.20 1.11
N ASP A 20 4.33 13.87 2.20
CA ASP A 20 3.56 15.12 2.20
C ASP A 20 4.30 16.36 1.65
N ALA A 21 5.56 16.21 1.21
CA ALA A 21 6.39 17.32 0.76
C ALA A 21 5.78 18.11 -0.40
N VAL A 22 5.03 17.44 -1.29
CA VAL A 22 4.32 18.10 -2.41
C VAL A 22 3.22 19.06 -1.95
N MET A 23 2.74 18.91 -0.72
CA MET A 23 1.75 19.79 -0.08
C MET A 23 2.39 20.78 0.90
N GLY A 24 3.73 20.91 0.91
CA GLY A 24 4.46 21.76 1.86
C GLY A 24 4.72 21.14 3.23
N GLY A 25 4.42 19.84 3.39
CA GLY A 25 4.77 19.08 4.58
C GLY A 25 6.28 18.85 4.69
N VAL A 26 6.73 18.47 5.88
CA VAL A 26 8.15 18.27 6.21
C VAL A 26 8.47 16.85 6.67
N SER A 27 7.59 15.89 6.34
CA SER A 27 7.86 14.48 6.61
C SER A 27 9.02 13.98 5.76
N ARG A 28 9.90 13.19 6.37
CA ARG A 28 11.09 12.62 5.71
C ARG A 28 11.05 11.11 5.82
N GLY A 29 11.28 10.43 4.71
CA GLY A 29 11.37 8.98 4.69
C GLY A 29 12.43 8.48 3.72
N SER A 30 12.72 7.19 3.81
CA SER A 30 13.54 6.43 2.90
C SER A 30 12.88 5.08 2.62
N ILE A 31 13.24 4.51 1.48
CA ILE A 31 12.88 3.15 1.10
C ILE A 31 14.14 2.36 0.78
N ALA A 32 14.23 1.12 1.25
CA ALA A 32 15.35 0.24 0.96
C ALA A 32 14.90 -1.22 0.92
N GLU A 33 15.50 -2.00 0.03
CA GLU A 33 15.45 -3.47 0.10
C GLU A 33 16.45 -3.95 1.15
N MET A 34 16.02 -4.80 2.08
CA MET A 34 16.88 -5.35 3.12
C MET A 34 16.30 -6.64 3.73
N ALA A 35 17.13 -7.39 4.44
CA ALA A 35 16.68 -8.51 5.25
C ALA A 35 16.22 -8.03 6.64
N ILE A 36 14.97 -8.33 7.02
CA ILE A 36 14.41 -8.07 8.35
C ILE A 36 14.10 -9.41 9.00
N ALA A 37 14.76 -9.70 10.14
CA ALA A 37 14.59 -10.96 10.87
C ALA A 37 14.68 -12.22 9.95
N GLY A 38 15.62 -12.20 9.01
CA GLY A 38 15.88 -13.33 8.09
C GLY A 38 14.95 -13.44 6.87
N ARG A 39 14.13 -12.41 6.58
CA ARG A 39 13.30 -12.35 5.36
C ARG A 39 13.61 -11.09 4.55
N ASP A 40 13.72 -11.23 3.23
CA ASP A 40 13.87 -10.09 2.33
C ASP A 40 12.57 -9.26 2.31
N ALA A 41 12.72 -7.95 2.40
CA ALA A 41 11.62 -7.02 2.54
C ALA A 41 11.96 -5.65 1.97
N VAL A 42 10.93 -4.88 1.67
CA VAL A 42 11.04 -3.45 1.39
C VAL A 42 10.71 -2.67 2.66
N GLN A 43 11.70 -2.00 3.21
CA GLN A 43 11.55 -1.19 4.41
C GLN A 43 11.20 0.25 4.03
N MET A 44 10.12 0.76 4.61
CA MET A 44 9.86 2.20 4.72
C MET A 44 10.31 2.67 6.12
N CYS A 45 11.21 3.64 6.19
CA CYS A 45 11.66 4.24 7.44
C CYS A 45 11.57 5.76 7.34
N GLY A 46 11.22 6.46 8.43
CA GLY A 46 11.13 7.91 8.38
C GLY A 46 10.56 8.56 9.64
N ARG A 47 10.46 9.88 9.59
CA ARG A 47 9.82 10.72 10.60
C ARG A 47 8.65 11.47 9.95
N VAL A 48 7.46 11.27 10.49
CA VAL A 48 6.25 12.02 10.13
C VAL A 48 6.20 13.31 10.95
N SER A 49 5.89 14.43 10.30
CA SER A 49 5.61 15.70 10.98
C SER A 49 4.24 16.21 10.54
N THR A 50 3.42 16.62 11.52
CA THR A 50 2.12 17.24 11.26
C THR A 50 2.19 18.76 11.08
N GLU A 51 3.41 19.31 11.08
CA GLU A 51 3.63 20.73 10.76
C GLU A 51 3.15 21.03 9.33
N ASN A 52 2.71 22.27 9.09
CA ASN A 52 2.17 22.73 7.81
C ASN A 52 0.90 21.99 7.33
N ASN A 53 0.09 21.46 8.25
CA ASN A 53 -1.13 20.70 7.93
C ASN A 53 -0.86 19.44 7.08
N GLY A 54 0.39 18.96 7.08
CA GLY A 54 0.83 17.71 6.48
C GLY A 54 0.83 16.55 7.47
N GLY A 55 1.48 15.46 7.11
CA GLY A 55 1.80 14.36 8.01
C GLY A 55 1.60 12.98 7.39
N PHE A 56 2.45 12.59 6.43
CA PHE A 56 2.57 11.18 6.06
C PHE A 56 3.91 10.81 5.39
N ILE A 57 4.26 9.54 5.56
CA ILE A 57 5.17 8.79 4.68
C ILE A 57 4.42 7.55 4.19
N GLN A 58 4.58 7.21 2.92
CA GLN A 58 3.93 6.05 2.30
C GLN A 58 4.90 5.43 1.29
N ILE A 59 4.79 4.11 1.09
CA ILE A 59 5.33 3.44 -0.10
C ILE A 59 4.19 2.98 -0.99
N ALA A 60 4.41 3.02 -2.30
CA ALA A 60 3.40 2.72 -3.29
C ALA A 60 3.95 1.80 -4.38
N LEU A 61 3.09 0.92 -4.88
CA LEU A 61 3.43 -0.06 -5.89
C LEU A 61 2.37 -0.09 -6.99
N ASP A 62 2.77 0.03 -8.25
CA ASP A 62 1.82 -0.20 -9.35
C ASP A 62 1.69 -1.72 -9.57
N LEU A 63 0.45 -2.21 -9.65
CA LEU A 63 0.13 -3.64 -9.72
C LEU A 63 0.41 -4.23 -11.11
N ALA A 64 0.36 -3.39 -12.14
CA ALA A 64 0.75 -3.71 -13.51
C ALA A 64 2.08 -3.01 -13.86
N PRO A 65 3.01 -3.67 -14.60
CA PRO A 65 4.31 -3.09 -14.96
C PRO A 65 4.23 -1.78 -15.76
N ASP A 66 3.16 -1.60 -16.53
CA ASP A 66 2.89 -0.41 -17.35
C ASP A 66 2.11 0.68 -16.59
N GLY A 67 1.80 0.45 -15.30
CA GLY A 67 0.98 1.35 -14.48
C GLY A 67 -0.51 1.33 -14.83
N GLY A 68 -0.95 0.38 -15.64
CA GLY A 68 -2.33 0.12 -16.03
C GLY A 68 -3.15 -0.59 -14.95
N ALA A 69 -4.27 -1.18 -15.35
CA ALA A 69 -5.16 -1.90 -14.46
C ALA A 69 -4.94 -3.41 -14.53
N ILE A 70 -5.12 -4.09 -13.41
CA ILE A 70 -5.30 -5.54 -13.33
C ILE A 70 -6.75 -5.88 -13.00
N ASP A 71 -7.20 -7.04 -13.48
CA ASP A 71 -8.47 -7.63 -13.09
C ASP A 71 -8.26 -8.58 -11.90
N ALA A 72 -8.69 -8.16 -10.72
CA ALA A 72 -8.63 -8.95 -9.48
C ALA A 72 -10.00 -9.56 -9.11
N SER A 73 -10.94 -9.66 -10.05
CA SER A 73 -12.30 -10.16 -9.78
C SER A 73 -12.34 -11.62 -9.31
N GLY A 74 -11.30 -12.40 -9.58
CA GLY A 74 -11.13 -13.77 -9.08
C GLY A 74 -10.60 -13.86 -7.64
N LEU A 75 -10.28 -12.73 -7.00
CA LEU A 75 -9.66 -12.66 -5.68
C LEU A 75 -10.62 -12.05 -4.66
N THR A 76 -10.41 -12.36 -3.39
CA THR A 76 -11.24 -11.85 -2.28
C THR A 76 -10.60 -10.67 -1.54
N GLY A 77 -9.31 -10.44 -1.72
CA GLY A 77 -8.57 -9.39 -1.03
C GLY A 77 -7.08 -9.43 -1.30
N ILE A 78 -6.35 -8.69 -0.47
CA ILE A 78 -4.89 -8.57 -0.49
C ILE A 78 -4.33 -9.27 0.74
N VAL A 79 -3.18 -9.92 0.61
CA VAL A 79 -2.43 -10.47 1.72
C VAL A 79 -1.08 -9.75 1.80
N LEU A 80 -0.73 -9.29 3.00
CA LEU A 80 0.54 -8.62 3.27
C LEU A 80 1.30 -9.36 4.36
N ASP A 81 2.57 -9.68 4.13
CA ASP A 81 3.50 -10.02 5.21
C ASP A 81 4.16 -8.74 5.71
N VAL A 82 3.95 -8.42 6.99
CA VAL A 82 4.42 -7.15 7.58
C VAL A 82 5.29 -7.38 8.82
N PHE A 83 6.26 -6.50 8.98
CA PHE A 83 7.04 -6.31 10.20
C PHE A 83 7.11 -4.80 10.45
N GLY A 84 6.60 -4.33 11.59
CA GLY A 84 6.46 -2.92 11.89
C GLY A 84 6.74 -2.56 13.34
N THR A 85 6.25 -1.39 13.75
CA THR A 85 6.51 -0.82 15.07
C THR A 85 5.41 -1.09 16.09
N GLY A 86 4.42 -1.93 15.75
CA GLY A 86 3.20 -2.14 16.54
C GLY A 86 2.12 -1.08 16.30
N GLU A 87 2.38 -0.13 15.41
CA GLU A 87 1.48 0.98 15.10
C GLU A 87 0.43 0.60 14.05
N ARG A 88 -0.54 1.51 13.89
CA ARG A 88 -1.58 1.42 12.87
C ARG A 88 -1.14 2.07 11.56
N TYR A 89 -1.42 1.40 10.46
CA TYR A 89 -1.10 1.83 9.10
C TYR A 89 -2.34 1.75 8.21
N GLY A 90 -2.30 2.49 7.09
CA GLY A 90 -3.34 2.44 6.06
C GLY A 90 -2.85 1.69 4.81
N ALA A 91 -3.65 0.75 4.33
CA ALA A 91 -3.56 0.19 2.99
C ALA A 91 -4.46 1.00 2.07
N HIS A 92 -3.90 1.53 0.98
CA HIS A 92 -4.60 2.40 0.04
C HIS A 92 -4.64 1.76 -1.34
N LEU A 93 -5.83 1.43 -1.82
CA LEU A 93 -6.05 1.00 -3.20
C LEU A 93 -6.52 2.13 -4.09
N ARG A 94 -6.13 2.05 -5.35
CA ARG A 94 -6.62 2.88 -6.44
C ARG A 94 -7.04 2.01 -7.59
N SER A 95 -8.21 2.30 -8.16
CA SER A 95 -8.58 1.82 -9.49
C SER A 95 -8.29 2.89 -10.54
N THR A 96 -8.31 2.53 -11.82
CA THR A 96 -8.27 3.51 -12.92
C THR A 96 -9.51 4.39 -13.01
N ASP A 97 -10.54 4.10 -12.23
CA ASP A 97 -11.80 4.86 -12.21
C ASP A 97 -11.71 6.10 -11.31
N LEU A 98 -10.56 6.31 -10.66
CA LEU A 98 -10.30 7.47 -9.81
C LEU A 98 -9.51 8.54 -10.56
N ASP A 99 -10.15 9.69 -10.82
CA ASP A 99 -9.57 10.80 -11.57
C ASP A 99 -8.60 11.67 -10.77
N ARG A 100 -8.74 11.70 -9.43
CA ARG A 100 -7.99 12.64 -8.57
C ARG A 100 -6.89 11.95 -7.75
N PRO A 101 -5.73 12.59 -7.53
CA PRO A 101 -4.63 11.99 -6.77
C PRO A 101 -4.97 11.78 -5.29
N GLN A 102 -5.90 12.54 -4.72
CA GLN A 102 -6.31 12.39 -3.31
C GLN A 102 -7.38 11.29 -3.09
N GLN A 103 -7.93 10.72 -4.16
CA GLN A 103 -8.92 9.65 -4.08
C GLN A 103 -8.27 8.29 -3.85
N SER A 104 -8.90 7.44 -3.05
CA SER A 104 -8.41 6.09 -2.76
C SER A 104 -9.51 5.27 -2.09
N TYR A 105 -9.32 3.97 -2.00
CA TYR A 105 -10.07 3.08 -1.12
C TYR A 105 -9.14 2.64 0.02
N ARG A 106 -9.60 2.67 1.26
CA ARG A 106 -8.72 2.52 2.43
C ARG A 106 -9.20 1.44 3.37
N GLN A 107 -8.24 0.69 3.88
CA GLN A 107 -8.41 -0.22 5.01
C GLN A 107 -7.24 -0.03 5.97
N GLU A 108 -7.48 -0.16 7.27
CA GLU A 108 -6.43 -0.06 8.28
C GLU A 108 -5.96 -1.43 8.74
N PHE A 109 -4.70 -1.51 9.14
CA PHE A 109 -4.13 -2.68 9.80
C PHE A 109 -3.08 -2.26 10.83
N VAL A 110 -2.72 -3.19 11.71
CA VAL A 110 -1.61 -3.03 12.66
C VAL A 110 -0.43 -3.83 12.13
N ALA A 111 0.79 -3.27 12.19
CA ALA A 111 2.01 -3.98 11.81
C ALA A 111 2.84 -4.29 13.07
N PRO A 112 2.76 -5.52 13.61
CA PRO A 112 3.47 -5.90 14.83
C PRO A 112 4.99 -5.90 14.64
N SER A 113 5.73 -5.86 15.74
CA SER A 113 7.21 -6.02 15.76
C SER A 113 7.65 -7.48 15.58
N GLN A 114 6.89 -8.25 14.81
CA GLN A 114 7.15 -9.63 14.41
C GLN A 114 6.46 -9.88 13.07
N TRP A 115 7.04 -10.74 12.25
CA TRP A 115 6.46 -11.10 10.96
C TRP A 115 5.05 -11.64 11.13
N THR A 116 4.09 -10.95 10.52
CA THR A 116 2.67 -11.27 10.62
C THR A 116 2.04 -11.16 9.24
N THR A 117 1.27 -12.17 8.87
CA THR A 117 0.44 -12.15 7.65
C THR A 117 -0.88 -11.45 7.96
N ILE A 118 -1.19 -10.40 7.21
CA ILE A 118 -2.41 -9.60 7.33
C ILE A 118 -3.27 -9.84 6.08
N GLU A 119 -4.51 -10.23 6.30
CA GLU A 119 -5.52 -10.36 5.24
C GLU A 119 -6.36 -9.09 5.19
N LEU A 120 -6.52 -8.54 3.99
CA LEU A 120 -7.22 -7.30 3.70
C LEU A 120 -8.32 -7.57 2.66
N PRO A 121 -9.53 -8.01 3.09
CA PRO A 121 -10.61 -8.31 2.17
C PRO A 121 -11.08 -7.07 1.40
N PHE A 122 -11.32 -7.18 0.10
CA PHE A 122 -11.77 -6.05 -0.73
C PHE A 122 -13.06 -5.41 -0.20
N ALA A 123 -13.95 -6.22 0.38
CA ALA A 123 -15.21 -5.77 0.96
C ALA A 123 -15.04 -4.80 2.17
N GLN A 124 -13.85 -4.73 2.76
CA GLN A 124 -13.56 -3.86 3.91
C GLN A 124 -12.84 -2.56 3.51
N PHE A 125 -12.53 -2.37 2.23
CA PHE A 125 -11.96 -1.11 1.74
C PHE A 125 -13.05 -0.05 1.59
N ALA A 126 -12.93 1.04 2.35
CA ALA A 126 -13.87 2.15 2.33
C ALA A 126 -13.46 3.24 1.32
N PRO A 127 -14.39 3.81 0.54
CA PRO A 127 -14.11 4.96 -0.32
C PRO A 127 -13.59 6.17 0.49
N HIS A 128 -12.57 6.84 -0.05
CA HIS A 128 -12.04 8.08 0.52
C HIS A 128 -11.99 9.17 -0.56
N ARG A 129 -12.75 10.26 -0.32
CA ARG A 129 -12.90 11.41 -1.22
C ARG A 129 -13.47 11.06 -2.61
N THR A 130 -14.23 9.97 -2.67
CA THR A 130 -14.93 9.47 -3.87
C THR A 130 -16.22 8.77 -3.45
N ASP A 131 -17.24 8.84 -4.30
CA ASP A 131 -18.52 8.11 -4.13
C ASP A 131 -18.56 6.83 -4.99
N ALA A 132 -17.61 6.67 -5.91
CA ALA A 132 -17.50 5.45 -6.71
C ALA A 132 -17.14 4.27 -5.81
N PRO A 133 -17.75 3.09 -6.00
CA PRO A 133 -17.36 1.88 -5.27
C PRO A 133 -16.03 1.32 -5.81
N LEU A 134 -15.32 0.55 -4.97
CA LEU A 134 -14.11 -0.15 -5.38
C LEU A 134 -14.41 -1.10 -6.54
N ASN A 135 -13.82 -0.82 -7.70
CA ASN A 135 -13.87 -1.70 -8.86
C ASN A 135 -12.63 -2.59 -8.90
N ILE A 136 -12.77 -3.83 -8.43
CA ILE A 136 -11.68 -4.80 -8.36
C ILE A 136 -11.25 -5.33 -9.74
N ALA A 137 -12.06 -5.14 -10.78
CA ALA A 137 -11.68 -5.47 -12.16
C ALA A 137 -10.72 -4.45 -12.78
N ARG A 138 -10.46 -3.33 -12.09
CA ARG A 138 -9.67 -2.20 -12.61
C ARG A 138 -8.64 -1.67 -11.61
N LEU A 139 -8.08 -2.54 -10.75
CA LEU A 139 -7.10 -2.13 -9.74
C LEU A 139 -5.79 -1.70 -10.37
N ARG A 140 -5.20 -0.61 -9.89
CA ARG A 140 -3.98 -0.02 -10.45
C ARG A 140 -2.80 -0.05 -9.49
N ARG A 141 -3.05 0.30 -8.23
CA ARG A 141 -2.03 0.57 -7.20
C ARG A 141 -2.61 0.32 -5.83
#